data_AF-A0A1X0JUD5-F1
#
_entry.id   AF-A0A1X0JUD5-F1
#
_cell.length_a   1.000
_cell.length_b   1.000
_cell.length_c   1.000
_cell.angle_alpha   90.00
_cell.angle_beta   90.00
_cell.angle_gamma   90.00
#
_symmetry.space_group_name_H-M   'P 1'
#
loop_
_entity.id
_entity.type
_entity.pdbx_description
1 polymer ?
#
loop_
_entity_poly.entity_id
_entity_poly.type
_entity_poly.pdbx_seq_one_letter_code
_entity_poly.pdbx_strand_id
1 'polypeptide(L)'
;MEEFTSPTDFPASLDTLVPSGSKARIRANIAAVQLLRALQDAQRPATPAEQRVLATWSGWGAVPQVFDPRASDLTAERDTLAELLDRDQYRQAEASILNAHYTDPAIAAVVWEALGRAGFSGGKVLEPGCGAGTFIAHAPDEAVMVGVESDATTAAIAALLYPSAQIRHEGFESTHVPENSFAAAVGNVPFGRYAVTDPAHNPAR
;
A
#
# COMPACT_ATOMS: atom_id res chain seq x y z
N MET A 1 -10.23 -27.82 -10.96
CA MET A 1 -11.36 -26.88 -11.09
C MET A 1 -11.16 -25.88 -9.98
N GLU A 2 -10.51 -24.75 -10.26
CA GLU A 2 -10.36 -23.70 -9.25
C GLU A 2 -11.74 -23.12 -8.97
N GLU A 3 -12.20 -23.23 -7.73
CA GLU A 3 -13.43 -22.58 -7.28
C GLU A 3 -13.25 -21.07 -7.40
N PHE A 4 -14.07 -20.43 -8.25
CA PHE A 4 -14.16 -18.98 -8.29
C PHE A 4 -14.87 -18.50 -7.01
N THR A 5 -14.14 -18.42 -5.91
CA THR A 5 -14.61 -17.80 -4.68
C THR A 5 -14.75 -16.30 -4.91
N SER A 6 -15.77 -15.67 -4.30
CA SER A 6 -15.87 -14.21 -4.27
C SER A 6 -14.58 -13.60 -3.73
N PRO A 7 -14.11 -12.46 -4.26
CA PRO A 7 -12.98 -11.74 -3.69
C PRO A 7 -13.23 -11.47 -2.20
N THR A 8 -12.22 -11.72 -1.37
CA THR A 8 -12.29 -11.51 0.08
C THR A 8 -11.09 -10.71 0.53
N ASP A 9 -11.27 -9.93 1.58
CA ASP A 9 -10.18 -9.15 2.16
C ASP A 9 -9.14 -10.06 2.82
N PHE A 10 -7.89 -9.64 2.75
CA PHE A 10 -6.80 -10.26 3.46
C PHE A 10 -7.01 -10.05 4.97
N PRO A 11 -6.97 -11.11 5.79
CA PRO A 11 -7.30 -11.00 7.20
C PRO A 11 -6.28 -10.13 7.95
N ALA A 12 -6.77 -9.31 8.87
CA ALA A 12 -5.95 -8.59 9.82
C ALA A 12 -5.03 -9.55 10.60
N SER A 13 -3.79 -9.14 10.82
CA SER A 13 -2.84 -9.86 11.65
C SER A 13 -1.97 -8.88 12.42
N LEU A 14 -1.65 -9.21 13.67
CA LEU A 14 -0.66 -8.47 14.45
C LEU A 14 0.78 -8.86 14.07
N ASP A 15 0.94 -9.96 13.32
CA ASP A 15 2.26 -10.43 12.89
C ASP A 15 2.77 -9.63 11.69
N THR A 16 4.06 -9.25 11.73
CA THR A 16 4.74 -8.70 10.57
C THR A 16 5.04 -9.80 9.56
N LEU A 17 4.32 -9.80 8.43
CA LEU A 17 4.55 -10.74 7.32
C LEU A 17 5.76 -10.36 6.45
N VAL A 18 6.14 -9.09 6.46
CA VAL A 18 7.31 -8.60 5.74
C VAL A 18 8.57 -9.23 6.32
N PRO A 19 9.40 -9.91 5.52
CA PRO A 19 10.56 -10.62 6.04
C PRO A 19 11.63 -9.69 6.64
N SER A 20 12.43 -10.23 7.56
CA SER A 20 13.59 -9.54 8.11
C SER A 20 14.79 -9.65 7.16
N GLY A 21 15.60 -8.58 7.08
CA GLY A 21 16.83 -8.55 6.29
C GLY A 21 16.62 -8.13 4.84
N SER A 22 17.57 -7.34 4.31
CA SER A 22 17.38 -6.65 3.04
C SER A 22 17.21 -7.57 1.85
N LYS A 23 18.02 -8.64 1.73
CA LYS A 23 17.93 -9.56 0.59
C LYS A 23 16.61 -10.33 0.55
N ALA A 24 16.07 -10.71 1.72
CA ALA A 24 14.77 -11.35 1.81
C ALA A 24 13.63 -10.40 1.42
N ARG A 25 13.69 -9.13 1.85
CA ARG A 25 12.74 -8.08 1.44
C ARG A 25 12.76 -7.81 -0.05
N ILE A 26 13.95 -7.71 -0.65
CA ILE A 26 14.10 -7.54 -2.11
C ILE A 26 13.40 -8.68 -2.84
N ARG A 27 13.65 -9.93 -2.44
CA ARG A 27 13.04 -11.11 -3.06
C ARG A 27 11.52 -11.15 -2.87
N ALA A 28 11.03 -10.81 -1.69
CA ALA A 28 9.59 -10.70 -1.42
C ALA A 28 8.93 -9.62 -2.29
N ASN A 29 9.55 -8.45 -2.42
CA ASN A 29 9.06 -7.39 -3.29
C ASN A 29 9.04 -7.80 -4.77
N ILE A 30 10.11 -8.47 -5.26
CA ILE A 30 10.16 -9.01 -6.63
C ILE A 30 9.02 -10.02 -6.85
N ALA A 31 8.83 -10.96 -5.92
CA ALA A 31 7.76 -11.94 -6.01
C ALA A 31 6.37 -11.31 -6.03
N ALA A 32 6.15 -10.27 -5.21
CA ALA A 32 4.89 -9.51 -5.21
C ALA A 32 4.66 -8.78 -6.55
N VAL A 33 5.69 -8.16 -7.14
CA VAL A 33 5.58 -7.51 -8.46
C VAL A 33 5.29 -8.52 -9.57
N GLN A 34 5.97 -9.67 -9.57
CA GLN A 34 5.71 -10.76 -10.52
C GLN A 34 4.27 -11.24 -10.44
N LEU A 35 3.78 -11.49 -9.23
CA LEU A 35 2.43 -11.95 -9.00
C LEU A 35 1.40 -10.88 -9.37
N LEU A 36 1.64 -9.61 -9.04
CA LEU A 36 0.78 -8.50 -9.42
C LEU A 36 0.57 -8.47 -10.94
N ARG A 37 1.66 -8.57 -11.73
CA ARG A 37 1.57 -8.58 -13.20
C ARG A 37 0.77 -9.79 -13.69
N ALA A 38 1.03 -10.98 -13.15
CA ALA A 38 0.29 -12.18 -13.52
C ALA A 38 -1.22 -12.05 -13.24
N LEU A 39 -1.60 -11.45 -12.12
CA LEU A 39 -3.00 -11.20 -11.75
C LEU A 39 -3.66 -10.15 -12.66
N GLN A 40 -2.92 -9.09 -13.01
CA GLN A 40 -3.39 -8.05 -13.94
C GLN A 40 -3.60 -8.60 -15.35
N ASP A 41 -2.64 -9.38 -15.86
CA ASP A 41 -2.73 -10.03 -17.18
C ASP A 41 -3.90 -11.03 -17.22
N ALA A 42 -4.13 -11.76 -16.13
CA ALA A 42 -5.25 -12.69 -15.99
C ALA A 42 -6.60 -12.02 -15.67
N GLN A 43 -6.61 -10.71 -15.37
CA GLN A 43 -7.78 -9.93 -14.99
C GLN A 43 -8.65 -10.60 -13.90
N ARG A 44 -8.02 -11.12 -12.84
CA ARG A 44 -8.71 -11.84 -11.77
C ARG A 44 -8.27 -11.38 -10.37
N PRO A 45 -9.10 -11.59 -9.33
CA PRO A 45 -8.68 -11.37 -7.96
C PRO A 45 -7.54 -12.32 -7.53
N ALA A 46 -6.82 -11.92 -6.48
CA ALA A 46 -5.86 -12.77 -5.80
C ALA A 46 -6.59 -13.85 -4.98
N THR A 47 -6.07 -15.07 -4.99
CA THR A 47 -6.47 -16.13 -4.05
C THR A 47 -5.88 -15.88 -2.66
N PRO A 48 -6.39 -16.52 -1.59
CA PRO A 48 -5.83 -16.35 -0.24
C PRO A 48 -4.34 -16.74 -0.13
N ALA A 49 -3.85 -17.66 -0.95
CA ALA A 49 -2.42 -18.00 -0.98
C ALA A 49 -1.58 -16.90 -1.65
N GLU A 50 -2.10 -16.33 -2.73
CA GLU A 50 -1.48 -15.22 -3.47
C GLU A 50 -1.49 -13.93 -2.64
N GLN A 51 -2.56 -13.65 -1.90
CA GLN A 51 -2.62 -12.51 -0.99
C GLN A 51 -1.51 -12.57 0.07
N ARG A 52 -1.11 -13.76 0.55
CA ARG A 52 0.03 -13.87 1.48
C ARG A 52 1.36 -13.45 0.84
N VAL A 53 1.54 -13.68 -0.45
CA VAL A 53 2.72 -13.19 -1.19
C VAL A 53 2.65 -11.67 -1.33
N LEU A 54 1.49 -11.14 -1.74
CA LEU A 54 1.28 -9.69 -1.86
C LEU A 54 1.46 -8.97 -0.53
N ALA A 55 1.00 -9.54 0.59
CA ALA A 55 1.13 -8.98 1.93
C ALA A 55 2.58 -8.93 2.45
N THR A 56 3.54 -9.55 1.75
CA THR A 56 4.98 -9.41 2.06
C THR A 56 5.62 -8.18 1.41
N TRP A 57 4.88 -7.49 0.53
CA TRP A 57 5.31 -6.24 -0.08
C TRP A 57 5.60 -5.17 0.98
N SER A 58 6.76 -4.53 0.86
CA SER A 58 7.18 -3.47 1.78
C SER A 58 7.70 -2.21 1.10
N GLY A 59 7.56 -2.15 -0.24
CA GLY A 59 8.15 -1.10 -1.05
C GLY A 59 9.67 -1.10 -1.00
N TRP A 60 10.27 -0.10 -1.65
CA TRP A 60 11.72 -0.06 -1.87
C TRP A 60 12.50 0.73 -0.82
N GLY A 61 11.83 1.53 0.01
CA GLY A 61 12.48 2.45 0.95
C GLY A 61 13.39 1.78 1.98
N ALA A 62 13.07 0.55 2.40
CA ALA A 62 13.91 -0.23 3.31
C ALA A 62 15.05 -0.99 2.61
N VAL A 63 15.07 -1.01 1.27
CA VAL A 63 16.01 -1.76 0.44
C VAL A 63 16.55 -0.98 -0.77
N PRO A 64 17.01 0.28 -0.60
CA PRO A 64 17.46 1.12 -1.71
C PRO A 64 18.67 0.54 -2.45
N GLN A 65 19.48 -0.31 -1.79
CA GLN A 65 20.68 -0.89 -2.36
C GLN A 65 20.44 -1.78 -3.59
N VAL A 66 19.21 -2.27 -3.82
CA VAL A 66 18.88 -3.02 -5.04
C VAL A 66 19.06 -2.16 -6.29
N PHE A 67 18.94 -0.83 -6.16
CA PHE A 67 19.14 0.13 -7.23
C PHE A 67 20.58 0.62 -7.35
N ASP A 68 21.47 0.38 -6.37
CA ASP A 68 22.88 0.81 -6.42
C ASP A 68 23.74 -0.14 -7.27
N PRO A 69 24.23 0.25 -8.47
CA PRO A 69 24.99 -0.64 -9.36
C PRO A 69 26.30 -1.17 -8.75
N ARG A 70 26.76 -0.60 -7.63
CA ARG A 70 27.96 -1.05 -6.91
C ARG A 70 27.70 -2.27 -6.03
N ALA A 71 26.44 -2.56 -5.70
CA ALA A 71 26.04 -3.74 -4.93
C ALA A 71 26.06 -5.00 -5.82
N SER A 72 27.25 -5.58 -6.02
CA SER A 72 27.47 -6.73 -6.89
C SER A 72 26.81 -8.03 -6.40
N ASP A 73 26.47 -8.11 -5.11
CA ASP A 73 25.76 -9.25 -4.51
C ASP A 73 24.25 -9.26 -4.80
N LEU A 74 23.74 -8.22 -5.46
CA LEU A 74 22.34 -8.03 -5.86
C LEU A 74 22.15 -7.96 -7.38
N THR A 75 23.17 -8.31 -8.18
CA THR A 75 23.09 -8.27 -9.65
C THR A 75 21.91 -9.08 -10.18
N ALA A 76 21.73 -10.32 -9.72
CA ALA A 76 20.63 -11.18 -10.18
C ALA A 76 19.24 -10.59 -9.86
N GLU A 77 19.05 -10.07 -8.64
CA GLU A 77 17.80 -9.42 -8.24
C GLU A 77 17.52 -8.15 -9.08
N ARG A 78 18.55 -7.37 -9.41
CA ARG A 78 18.43 -6.18 -10.25
C ARG A 78 18.11 -6.52 -11.71
N ASP A 79 18.75 -7.55 -12.26
CA ASP A 79 18.48 -8.02 -13.62
C ASP A 79 17.02 -8.48 -13.73
N THR A 80 16.53 -9.20 -12.72
CA THR A 80 15.11 -9.59 -12.65
C THR A 80 14.20 -8.36 -12.60
N LEU A 81 14.53 -7.33 -11.83
CA LEU A 81 13.75 -6.09 -11.81
C LEU A 81 13.75 -5.36 -13.16
N ALA A 82 14.88 -5.34 -13.87
CA ALA A 82 14.99 -4.71 -15.18
C ALA A 82 14.21 -5.46 -16.27
N GLU A 83 13.96 -6.76 -16.09
CA GLU A 83 13.06 -7.54 -16.94
C GLU A 83 11.58 -7.32 -16.57
N LEU A 84 11.30 -7.15 -15.28
CA LEU A 84 9.95 -7.00 -14.74
C LEU A 84 9.41 -5.58 -14.77
N LEU A 85 10.24 -4.56 -14.96
CA LEU A 85 9.82 -3.17 -14.97
C LEU A 85 10.34 -2.55 -16.25
N ASP A 86 9.48 -1.84 -16.98
CA ASP A 86 9.98 -0.97 -18.03
C ASP A 86 10.84 0.16 -17.43
N ARG A 87 11.48 0.94 -18.31
CA ARG A 87 12.40 2.00 -17.89
C ARG A 87 11.74 3.04 -16.97
N ASP A 88 10.49 3.39 -17.22
CA ASP A 88 9.81 4.43 -16.46
C ASP A 88 9.28 3.87 -15.13
N GLN A 89 8.77 2.64 -15.12
CA GLN A 89 8.41 1.90 -13.92
C GLN A 89 9.62 1.68 -13.00
N TYR A 90 10.79 1.35 -13.56
CA TYR A 90 12.01 1.17 -12.79
C TYR A 90 12.45 2.49 -12.12
N ARG A 91 12.37 3.61 -12.84
CA ARG A 91 12.64 4.95 -12.28
C ARG A 91 11.64 5.33 -11.19
N GLN A 92 10.37 5.01 -11.37
CA GLN A 92 9.33 5.25 -10.36
C GLN A 92 9.59 4.43 -9.10
N ALA A 93 9.97 3.15 -9.25
CA ALA A 93 10.35 2.29 -8.14
C ALA A 93 11.56 2.82 -7.37
N GLU A 94 12.57 3.37 -8.07
CA GLU A 94 13.70 4.04 -7.43
C GLU A 94 13.28 5.34 -6.73
N ALA A 95 12.38 6.14 -7.33
CA ALA A 95 11.89 7.37 -6.73
C ALA A 95 11.01 7.12 -5.47
N SER A 96 10.30 6.00 -5.39
CA SER A 96 9.42 5.68 -4.25
C SER A 96 10.16 5.28 -2.97
N ILE A 97 11.49 5.10 -3.03
CA ILE A 97 12.37 4.88 -1.86
C ILE A 97 12.13 5.92 -0.76
N LEU A 98 11.92 7.20 -1.14
CA LEU A 98 11.82 8.30 -0.19
C LEU A 98 10.47 8.37 0.54
N ASN A 99 9.43 7.70 0.02
CA ASN A 99 8.05 7.87 0.46
C ASN A 99 7.47 6.63 1.16
N ALA A 100 8.25 5.55 1.30
CA ALA A 100 7.77 4.31 1.92
C ALA A 100 7.79 4.40 3.45
N HIS A 101 6.63 4.70 4.06
CA HIS A 101 6.45 4.67 5.50
C HIS A 101 5.67 3.42 5.91
N TYR A 102 6.27 2.58 6.75
CA TYR A 102 5.61 1.39 7.30
C TYR A 102 4.92 1.72 8.63
N THR A 103 3.69 1.25 8.78
CA THR A 103 2.94 1.29 10.05
C THR A 103 2.92 -0.10 10.64
N ASP A 104 3.22 -0.21 11.93
CA ASP A 104 3.11 -1.47 12.66
C ASP A 104 1.62 -1.87 12.81
N PRO A 105 1.21 -3.10 12.43
CA PRO A 105 -0.17 -3.57 12.55
C PRO A 105 -0.74 -3.43 13.97
N ALA A 106 0.09 -3.60 15.01
CA ALA A 106 -0.34 -3.41 16.39
C ALA A 106 -0.73 -1.94 16.69
N ILE A 107 -0.06 -0.98 16.05
CA ILE A 107 -0.42 0.44 16.16
C ILE A 107 -1.74 0.71 15.43
N ALA A 108 -1.92 0.17 14.23
CA ALA A 108 -3.17 0.33 13.48
C ALA A 108 -4.38 -0.21 14.25
N ALA A 109 -4.25 -1.39 14.87
CA ALA A 109 -5.28 -1.97 15.72
C ALA A 109 -5.64 -1.04 16.91
N VAL A 110 -4.63 -0.53 17.63
CA VAL A 110 -4.85 0.36 18.78
C VAL A 110 -5.51 1.68 18.37
N VAL A 111 -5.17 2.22 17.20
CA VAL A 111 -5.81 3.43 16.66
C VAL A 111 -7.30 3.18 16.43
N TRP A 112 -7.68 2.07 15.79
CA TRP A 112 -9.08 1.71 15.58
C TRP A 112 -9.86 1.56 16.88
N GLU A 113 -9.28 0.93 17.89
CA GLU A 113 -9.91 0.87 19.22
C GLU A 113 -10.13 2.27 19.82
N ALA A 114 -9.16 3.17 19.65
CA ALA A 114 -9.27 4.54 20.14
C ALA A 114 -10.39 5.32 19.42
N LEU A 115 -10.54 5.14 18.11
CA LEU A 115 -11.64 5.71 17.32
C LEU A 115 -13.00 5.19 17.80
N GLY A 116 -13.13 3.87 18.03
CA GLY A 116 -14.36 3.29 18.59
C GLY A 116 -14.71 3.87 19.97
N ARG A 117 -13.73 4.00 20.87
CA ARG A 117 -13.93 4.64 22.18
C ARG A 117 -14.29 6.12 22.09
N ALA A 118 -13.84 6.81 21.04
CA ALA A 118 -14.19 8.19 20.76
C ALA A 118 -15.60 8.36 20.14
N GLY A 119 -16.30 7.25 19.85
CA GLY A 119 -17.67 7.25 19.37
C GLY A 119 -17.82 6.99 17.86
N PHE A 120 -16.77 6.55 17.16
CA PHE A 120 -16.93 6.08 15.79
C PHE A 120 -17.80 4.81 15.77
N SER A 121 -18.87 4.83 14.98
CA SER A 121 -19.86 3.75 14.89
C SER A 121 -20.13 3.31 13.46
N GLY A 122 -19.25 3.67 12.52
CA GLY A 122 -19.36 3.31 11.10
C GLY A 122 -19.44 4.50 10.14
N GLY A 123 -19.36 4.20 8.86
CA GLY A 123 -19.38 5.17 7.77
C GLY A 123 -18.11 5.15 6.92
N LYS A 124 -18.01 6.08 5.96
CA LYS A 124 -16.84 6.17 5.08
C LYS A 124 -15.63 6.69 5.85
N VAL A 125 -14.49 6.03 5.71
CA VAL A 125 -13.23 6.43 6.35
C VAL A 125 -12.15 6.60 5.29
N LEU A 126 -11.45 7.72 5.36
CA LEU A 126 -10.36 8.05 4.45
C LEU A 126 -9.01 7.62 5.05
N GLU A 127 -8.18 6.96 4.26
CA GLU A 127 -6.77 6.70 4.57
C GLU A 127 -5.86 7.34 3.49
N PRO A 128 -5.31 8.54 3.76
CA PRO A 128 -4.36 9.17 2.85
C PRO A 128 -2.97 8.52 2.98
N GLY A 129 -2.38 8.10 1.87
CA GLY A 129 -1.14 7.33 1.85
C GLY A 129 -1.32 5.95 2.47
N CYS A 130 -2.31 5.19 1.99
CA CYS A 130 -2.72 3.94 2.63
C CYS A 130 -1.67 2.82 2.54
N GLY A 131 -0.63 2.98 1.72
CA GLY A 131 0.36 1.95 1.49
C GLY A 131 -0.30 0.64 1.06
N ALA A 132 0.22 -0.49 1.56
CA ALA A 132 -0.37 -1.80 1.33
C ALA A 132 -1.59 -2.09 2.22
N GLY A 133 -2.22 -1.06 2.81
CA GLY A 133 -3.50 -1.14 3.53
C GLY A 133 -3.42 -1.67 4.97
N THR A 134 -2.43 -1.26 5.76
CA THR A 134 -2.33 -1.70 7.17
C THR A 134 -3.51 -1.21 8.01
N PHE A 135 -3.97 0.05 7.88
CA PHE A 135 -5.18 0.46 8.60
C PHE A 135 -6.44 -0.17 8.00
N ILE A 136 -6.51 -0.34 6.68
CA ILE A 136 -7.61 -1.06 6.00
C ILE A 136 -7.82 -2.45 6.61
N ALA A 137 -6.75 -3.24 6.78
CA ALA A 137 -6.81 -4.57 7.38
C ALA A 137 -7.47 -4.60 8.76
N HIS A 138 -7.27 -3.56 9.57
CA HIS A 138 -7.78 -3.49 10.95
C HIS A 138 -9.08 -2.71 11.09
N ALA A 139 -9.67 -2.28 9.98
CA ALA A 139 -10.93 -1.55 10.00
C ALA A 139 -12.07 -2.44 10.54
N PRO A 140 -12.97 -1.91 11.38
CA PRO A 140 -14.16 -2.63 11.79
C PRO A 140 -15.14 -2.76 10.61
N ASP A 141 -16.01 -3.78 10.64
CA ASP A 141 -16.94 -4.10 9.55
C ASP A 141 -17.87 -2.92 9.18
N GLU A 142 -18.16 -2.01 10.11
CA GLU A 142 -18.99 -0.84 9.87
C GLU A 142 -18.27 0.29 9.10
N ALA A 143 -16.94 0.19 8.92
CA ALA A 143 -16.14 1.15 8.18
C ALA A 143 -16.12 0.82 6.68
N VAL A 144 -16.38 1.83 5.85
CA VAL A 144 -16.21 1.74 4.39
C VAL A 144 -14.93 2.48 4.02
N MET A 145 -13.86 1.73 3.79
CA MET A 145 -12.53 2.28 3.59
C MET A 145 -12.33 2.87 2.20
N VAL A 146 -11.74 4.08 2.16
CA VAL A 146 -11.24 4.72 0.95
C VAL A 146 -9.76 5.02 1.15
N GLY A 147 -8.91 4.24 0.50
CA GLY A 147 -7.45 4.44 0.50
C GLY A 147 -7.01 5.31 -0.67
N VAL A 148 -6.08 6.22 -0.43
CA VAL A 148 -5.40 7.00 -1.49
C VAL A 148 -3.92 6.65 -1.44
N GLU A 149 -3.35 6.22 -2.55
CA GLU A 149 -1.92 5.89 -2.65
C GLU A 149 -1.33 6.43 -3.96
N SER A 150 -0.18 7.08 -3.84
CA SER A 150 0.54 7.70 -4.95
C SER A 150 1.40 6.72 -5.76
N ASP A 151 1.87 5.64 -5.13
CA ASP A 151 2.67 4.61 -5.78
C ASP A 151 1.77 3.57 -6.47
N ALA A 152 1.86 3.48 -7.79
CA ALA A 152 1.00 2.61 -8.61
C ALA A 152 1.03 1.15 -8.19
N THR A 153 2.22 0.62 -7.89
CA THR A 153 2.39 -0.78 -7.46
C THR A 153 1.75 -1.03 -6.12
N THR A 154 1.99 -0.14 -5.16
CA THR A 154 1.45 -0.24 -3.80
C THR A 154 -0.07 -0.09 -3.79
N ALA A 155 -0.63 0.85 -4.55
CA ALA A 155 -2.07 1.01 -4.72
C ALA A 155 -2.72 -0.25 -5.31
N ALA A 156 -2.12 -0.84 -6.34
CA ALA A 156 -2.63 -2.05 -6.97
C ALA A 156 -2.56 -3.27 -6.03
N ILE A 157 -1.50 -3.38 -5.23
CA ILE A 157 -1.36 -4.41 -4.20
C ILE A 157 -2.45 -4.24 -3.13
N ALA A 158 -2.66 -3.03 -2.62
CA ALA A 158 -3.72 -2.76 -1.66
C ALA A 158 -5.11 -3.14 -2.18
N ALA A 159 -5.40 -2.84 -3.46
CA ALA A 159 -6.68 -3.19 -4.08
C ALA A 159 -6.91 -4.71 -4.20
N LEU A 160 -5.84 -5.49 -4.39
CA LEU A 160 -5.90 -6.96 -4.42
C LEU A 160 -5.99 -7.58 -3.02
N LEU A 161 -5.44 -6.90 -2.01
CA LEU A 161 -5.52 -7.31 -0.62
C LEU A 161 -6.89 -7.00 -0.01
N TYR A 162 -7.49 -5.86 -0.34
CA TYR A 162 -8.76 -5.41 0.26
C TYR A 162 -9.79 -5.03 -0.81
N PRO A 163 -10.35 -6.02 -1.54
CA PRO A 163 -11.39 -5.78 -2.54
C PRO A 163 -12.67 -5.12 -1.99
N SER A 164 -12.91 -5.10 -0.67
CA SER A 164 -14.02 -4.35 -0.07
C SER A 164 -13.78 -2.83 -0.02
N ALA A 165 -12.51 -2.39 -0.06
CA ALA A 165 -12.11 -1.00 0.02
C ALA A 165 -12.04 -0.35 -1.37
N GLN A 166 -12.27 0.97 -1.43
CA GLN A 166 -11.97 1.74 -2.63
C GLN A 166 -10.52 2.25 -2.55
N ILE A 167 -9.65 1.77 -3.43
CA ILE A 167 -8.28 2.27 -3.54
C ILE A 167 -8.16 3.21 -4.75
N ARG A 168 -7.68 4.43 -4.51
CA ARG A 168 -7.44 5.46 -5.53
C ARG A 168 -5.94 5.61 -5.74
N HIS A 169 -5.48 5.33 -6.96
CA HIS A 169 -4.10 5.59 -7.36
C HIS A 169 -3.96 7.05 -7.81
N GLU A 170 -3.64 7.93 -6.86
CA GLU A 170 -3.46 9.38 -7.06
C GLU A 170 -2.71 9.98 -5.86
N GLY A 171 -2.12 11.17 -6.05
CA GLY A 171 -1.65 11.98 -4.94
C GLY A 171 -2.83 12.55 -4.14
N PHE A 172 -2.71 12.61 -2.82
CA PHE A 172 -3.79 13.10 -1.95
C PHE A 172 -4.18 14.55 -2.24
N GLU A 173 -3.22 15.37 -2.69
CA GLU A 173 -3.44 16.74 -3.14
C GLU A 173 -4.36 16.86 -4.36
N SER A 174 -4.55 15.77 -5.10
CA SER A 174 -5.46 15.68 -6.25
C SER A 174 -6.79 15.00 -5.91
N THR A 175 -6.98 14.56 -4.66
CA THR A 175 -8.20 13.90 -4.19
C THR A 175 -9.31 14.92 -3.94
N HIS A 176 -10.16 15.09 -4.95
CA HIS A 176 -11.35 15.94 -4.84
C HIS A 176 -12.55 15.09 -4.37
N VAL A 177 -13.08 15.42 -3.20
CA VAL A 177 -14.32 14.85 -2.66
C VAL A 177 -15.22 15.97 -2.14
N PRO A 178 -16.55 15.80 -2.12
CA PRO A 178 -17.43 16.77 -1.47
C PRO A 178 -17.06 16.97 0.01
N GLU A 179 -17.25 18.18 0.53
CA GLU A 179 -17.10 18.43 1.96
C GLU A 179 -17.98 17.48 2.78
N ASN A 180 -17.51 17.10 3.97
CA ASN A 180 -18.20 16.18 4.87
C ASN A 180 -18.51 14.79 4.26
N SER A 181 -17.69 14.32 3.31
CA SER A 181 -17.84 12.99 2.70
C SER A 181 -17.42 11.83 3.60
N PHE A 182 -16.61 12.09 4.63
CA PHE A 182 -16.00 11.07 5.48
C PHE A 182 -16.40 11.27 6.94
N ALA A 183 -16.67 10.17 7.62
CA ALA A 183 -16.96 10.13 9.05
C ALA A 183 -15.67 10.18 9.90
N ALA A 184 -14.55 9.71 9.33
CA ALA A 184 -13.24 9.77 9.95
C ALA A 184 -12.13 9.78 8.88
N ALA A 185 -10.94 10.21 9.28
CA ALA A 185 -9.70 9.99 8.55
C ALA A 185 -8.69 9.32 9.49
N VAL A 186 -8.00 8.30 9.01
CA VAL A 186 -7.00 7.51 9.74
C VAL A 186 -5.77 7.34 8.88
N GLY A 187 -4.58 7.14 9.46
CA GLY A 187 -3.38 6.90 8.66
C GLY A 187 -2.11 7.33 9.38
N ASN A 188 -0.98 7.03 8.74
CA ASN A 188 0.35 7.42 9.17
C ASN A 188 0.98 8.28 8.06
N VAL A 189 0.61 9.55 8.03
CA VAL A 189 1.10 10.48 7.01
C VAL A 189 2.58 10.84 7.27
N PRO A 190 3.38 11.04 6.21
CA PRO A 190 4.78 11.43 6.35
C PRO A 190 4.92 12.74 7.15
N PHE A 191 5.83 12.73 8.13
CA PHE A 191 6.19 13.93 8.88
C PHE A 191 7.35 14.65 8.17
N GLY A 192 7.04 15.64 7.34
CA GLY A 192 8.04 16.44 6.62
C GLY A 192 7.62 17.91 6.49
N ARG A 193 8.59 18.84 6.43
CA ARG A 193 8.33 20.26 6.12
C ARG A 193 8.28 20.47 4.61
N TYR A 194 7.25 19.93 3.97
CA TYR A 194 6.98 20.19 2.56
C TYR A 194 5.76 21.10 2.47
N ALA A 195 5.87 22.21 1.74
CA ALA A 195 4.71 23.02 1.43
C ALA A 195 3.98 22.37 0.25
N VAL A 196 2.76 21.90 0.49
CA VAL A 196 1.85 21.46 -0.58
C VAL A 196 0.84 22.58 -0.79
N THR A 197 0.71 23.04 -2.02
CA THR A 197 -0.28 24.06 -2.40
C THR A 197 -1.63 23.36 -2.53
N ASP A 198 -2.61 23.83 -1.77
CA ASP A 198 -4.01 23.41 -1.86
C ASP A 198 -4.82 24.63 -2.37
N PRO A 199 -5.32 24.62 -3.61
CA PRO A 199 -6.08 25.73 -4.15
C PRO A 199 -7.36 26.07 -3.37
N ALA A 200 -7.96 25.10 -2.67
CA ALA A 200 -9.21 25.27 -1.93
C ALA A 200 -8.97 25.82 -0.51
N HIS A 201 -7.94 25.32 0.18
CA HIS A 201 -7.72 25.63 1.60
C HIS A 201 -6.42 26.43 1.89
N ASN A 202 -5.50 26.54 0.93
CA ASN A 202 -4.29 27.34 1.05
C ASN A 202 -3.80 27.92 -0.30
N PRO A 203 -4.62 28.75 -0.98
CA PRO A 203 -4.33 29.26 -2.32
C PRO A 203 -3.13 30.22 -2.42
N ALA A 204 -2.55 30.62 -1.28
CA ALA A 204 -1.53 31.65 -1.16
C ALA A 204 -0.14 31.11 -0.77
N ARG A 205 0.09 29.80 -0.85
CA ARG A 205 1.42 29.18 -0.69
C ARG A 205 1.95 28.61 -1.99
#